data_AF-A0A7X9C9J6-F1
#
_entry.id   AF-A0A7X9C9J6-F1
#
_cell.length_a   1.000
_cell.length_b   1.000
_cell.length_c   1.000
_cell.angle_alpha   90.00
_cell.angle_beta   90.00
_cell.angle_gamma   90.00
#
_symmetry.space_group_name_H-M   'P 1'
#
loop_
_entity.id
_entity.type
_entity.pdbx_description
1 polymer ?
#
loop_
_entity_poly.entity_id
_entity_poly.type
_entity_poly.pdbx_seq_one_letter_code
_entity_poly.pdbx_strand_id
1 'polypeptide(L)'
;DDGLISFDPRLPDGWPELSFPLTVRGSRFRTRLVREEISFTLETGEEVEITVRGEAVTIGREGVTVPLDDQGPLLDDAVLARPVGLGDARADGSIMTSHVPGDPEDPWEYPVASDPDDIIDES
;
A
#
# COMPACT_ATOMS: atom_id res chain seq x y z
N ASP A 1 11.96 5.90 -13.74
CA ASP A 1 10.77 5.05 -13.85
C ASP A 1 9.96 5.57 -15.03
N ASP A 2 9.90 4.80 -16.13
CA ASP A 2 9.47 5.27 -17.46
C ASP A 2 7.93 5.33 -17.62
N GLY A 3 7.21 5.60 -16.53
CA GLY A 3 5.74 5.61 -16.53
C GLY A 3 5.11 4.22 -16.67
N LEU A 4 5.84 3.16 -16.33
CA LEU A 4 5.31 1.82 -16.20
C LEU A 4 4.50 1.71 -14.91
N ILE A 5 3.33 1.07 -14.97
CA ILE A 5 2.50 0.84 -13.78
C ILE A 5 2.96 -0.45 -13.12
N SER A 6 3.32 -0.39 -11.84
CA SER A 6 3.80 -1.53 -11.06
C SER A 6 2.98 -1.72 -9.79
N PHE A 7 2.76 -2.98 -9.42
CA PHE A 7 2.09 -3.38 -8.20
C PHE A 7 3.02 -4.24 -7.34
N ASP A 8 3.21 -3.86 -6.06
CA ASP A 8 3.68 -4.77 -5.00
C ASP A 8 2.62 -4.81 -3.89
N PRO A 9 1.51 -5.54 -4.11
CA PRO A 9 0.31 -5.42 -3.29
C PRO A 9 0.49 -6.01 -1.89
N ARG A 10 -0.22 -5.42 -0.93
CA ARG A 10 -0.33 -5.84 0.47
C ARG A 10 -1.78 -5.75 0.92
N LEU A 11 -2.27 -6.73 1.66
CA LEU A 11 -3.63 -6.78 2.19
C LEU A 11 -3.58 -6.86 3.73
N PRO A 12 -4.13 -5.85 4.45
CA PRO A 12 -4.18 -5.87 5.91
C PRO A 12 -4.78 -7.16 6.47
N ASP A 13 -4.29 -7.63 7.62
CA ASP A 13 -4.60 -8.98 8.10
C ASP A 13 -6.10 -9.26 8.25
N GLY A 14 -6.84 -8.31 8.81
CA GLY A 14 -8.30 -8.42 9.02
C GLY A 14 -9.17 -8.21 7.77
N TRP A 15 -8.59 -7.91 6.60
CA TRP A 15 -9.36 -7.65 5.39
C TRP A 15 -9.52 -8.93 4.56
N PRO A 16 -10.75 -9.34 4.22
CA PRO A 16 -10.96 -10.51 3.38
C PRO A 16 -10.63 -10.23 1.91
N GLU A 17 -10.79 -8.97 1.47
CA GLU A 17 -10.61 -8.54 0.08
C GLU A 17 -10.46 -7.01 -0.01
N LEU A 18 -9.74 -6.54 -1.03
CA LEU A 18 -9.78 -5.14 -1.50
C LEU A 18 -10.10 -5.10 -2.99
N SER A 19 -11.11 -4.33 -3.39
CA SER A 19 -11.48 -4.16 -4.81
C SER A 19 -11.63 -2.68 -5.18
N PHE A 20 -10.99 -2.28 -6.28
CA PHE A 20 -11.02 -0.89 -6.76
C PHE A 20 -10.79 -0.79 -8.26
N PRO A 21 -11.39 0.21 -8.94
CA PRO A 21 -11.10 0.49 -10.33
C PRO A 21 -9.83 1.35 -10.49
N LEU A 22 -9.10 1.17 -11.58
CA LEU A 22 -8.04 2.04 -12.05
C LEU A 22 -8.26 2.39 -13.52
N THR A 23 -7.86 3.61 -13.91
CA THR A 23 -7.84 4.03 -15.31
C THR A 23 -6.42 4.44 -15.69
N VAL A 24 -5.84 3.73 -16.65
CA VAL A 24 -4.49 3.97 -17.16
C VAL A 24 -4.58 4.19 -18.66
N ARG A 25 -4.11 5.34 -19.14
CA ARG A 25 -4.06 5.68 -20.58
C ARG A 25 -5.41 5.47 -21.32
N GLY A 26 -6.53 5.71 -20.63
CA GLY A 26 -7.89 5.53 -21.19
C GLY A 26 -8.46 4.12 -21.03
N SER A 27 -7.67 3.14 -20.62
CA SER A 27 -8.13 1.80 -20.27
C SER A 27 -8.49 1.72 -18.80
N ARG A 28 -9.72 1.30 -18.52
CA ARG A 28 -10.25 1.12 -17.17
C ARG A 28 -10.32 -0.36 -16.85
N PHE A 29 -9.74 -0.76 -15.72
CA PHE A 29 -9.78 -2.13 -15.24
C PHE A 29 -10.09 -2.14 -13.74
N ARG A 30 -10.70 -3.23 -13.29
CA ARG A 30 -10.93 -3.50 -11.87
C ARG A 30 -9.81 -4.35 -11.33
N THR A 31 -9.23 -3.90 -10.22
CA THR A 31 -8.27 -4.67 -9.43
C THR A 31 -9.02 -5.32 -8.28
N ARG A 32 -8.77 -6.60 -8.04
CA ARG A 32 -9.25 -7.33 -6.88
C ARG A 32 -8.07 -8.03 -6.23
N LEU A 33 -7.87 -7.78 -4.94
CA LEU A 33 -6.79 -8.33 -4.14
C LEU A 33 -7.37 -9.19 -3.02
N VAL A 34 -6.91 -10.43 -2.95
CA VAL A 34 -7.06 -11.31 -1.79
C VAL A 34 -5.66 -11.72 -1.30
N ARG A 35 -5.58 -12.50 -0.22
CA ARG A 35 -4.29 -12.80 0.43
C ARG A 35 -3.30 -13.60 -0.44
N GLU A 36 -3.79 -14.39 -1.38
CA GLU A 36 -2.96 -15.34 -2.15
C GLU A 36 -2.85 -14.93 -3.63
N GLU A 37 -3.55 -13.88 -4.07
CA GLU A 37 -3.56 -13.46 -5.47
C GLU A 37 -4.07 -12.02 -5.66
N ILE A 38 -3.63 -11.42 -6.76
CA ILE A 38 -4.20 -10.19 -7.32
C ILE A 38 -4.76 -10.49 -8.71
N SER A 39 -5.96 -10.01 -8.97
CA SER A 39 -6.64 -10.17 -10.25
C SER A 39 -7.05 -8.84 -10.86
N PHE A 40 -7.04 -8.80 -12.18
CA PHE A 40 -7.37 -7.63 -12.98
C PHE A 40 -8.41 -8.01 -14.03
N THR A 41 -9.44 -7.18 -14.17
CA THR A 41 -10.48 -7.35 -15.19
C THR A 41 -10.61 -6.07 -16.00
N LEU A 42 -10.33 -6.14 -17.30
CA LEU A 42 -10.51 -5.00 -18.20
C LEU A 42 -12.00 -4.68 -18.35
N GLU A 43 -12.42 -3.47 -17.99
CA GLU A 43 -13.80 -3.02 -18.08
C GLU A 43 -14.04 -2.28 -19.41
N THR A 44 -13.13 -1.38 -19.77
CA THR A 44 -13.19 -0.59 -21.00
C THR A 44 -11.80 -0.22 -21.50
N GLY A 45 -11.65 0.00 -22.81
CA GLY A 45 -10.40 0.42 -23.43
C GLY A 45 -9.59 -0.75 -23.99
N GLU A 46 -8.31 -0.50 -24.24
CA GLU A 46 -7.36 -1.45 -24.84
C GLU A 46 -6.56 -2.20 -23.76
N GLU A 47 -5.83 -3.24 -24.17
CA GLU A 47 -4.96 -4.00 -23.29
C GLU A 47 -3.90 -3.11 -22.62
N VAL A 48 -3.56 -3.44 -21.37
CA VAL A 48 -2.60 -2.67 -20.58
C VAL A 48 -1.51 -3.59 -20.06
N GLU A 49 -0.26 -3.23 -20.31
CA GLU A 49 0.91 -3.86 -19.71
C GLU A 49 1.21 -3.22 -18.35
N ILE A 50 1.37 -4.06 -17.34
CA ILE A 50 1.73 -3.71 -15.97
C ILE A 50 2.83 -4.63 -15.47
N THR A 51 3.38 -4.35 -14.30
CA THR A 51 4.22 -5.32 -13.58
C THR A 51 3.63 -5.64 -12.22
N VAL A 52 3.73 -6.90 -11.80
CA VAL A 52 3.40 -7.35 -10.44
C VAL A 52 4.65 -7.98 -9.87
N ARG A 53 5.22 -7.41 -8.80
CA ARG A 53 6.50 -7.85 -8.21
C ARG A 53 7.65 -8.02 -9.22
N GLY A 54 7.68 -7.16 -10.23
CA GLY A 54 8.69 -7.16 -11.29
C GLY A 54 8.41 -8.13 -12.45
N GLU A 55 7.36 -8.95 -12.38
CA GLU A 55 6.91 -9.78 -13.50
C GLU A 55 5.96 -8.99 -14.40
N ALA A 56 6.19 -9.02 -15.71
CA ALA A 56 5.35 -8.34 -16.70
C ALA A 56 4.04 -9.11 -16.93
N VAL A 57 2.92 -8.39 -16.87
CA VAL A 57 1.58 -8.94 -16.96
C VAL A 57 0.72 -8.08 -17.87
N THR A 58 -0.01 -8.71 -18.79
CA THR A 58 -0.94 -8.02 -19.69
C THR A 58 -2.37 -8.20 -19.22
N ILE A 59 -3.06 -7.10 -18.96
CA ILE A 59 -4.50 -7.09 -18.66
C ILE A 59 -5.27 -7.08 -19.98
N GLY A 60 -5.64 -8.29 -20.44
CA GLY A 60 -6.46 -8.50 -21.62
C GLY A 60 -7.96 -8.55 -21.32
N ARG A 61 -8.77 -8.83 -22.35
CA ARG A 61 -10.25 -8.90 -22.22
C ARG A 61 -10.74 -10.05 -21.34
N GLU A 62 -9.97 -11.13 -21.24
CA GLU A 62 -10.30 -12.28 -20.38
C GLU A 62 -9.97 -12.02 -18.89
N GLY A 63 -9.28 -10.92 -18.61
CA GLY A 63 -8.70 -10.66 -17.29
C GLY A 63 -7.45 -11.50 -17.05
N VAL A 64 -6.79 -11.25 -15.92
CA VAL A 64 -5.58 -11.97 -15.53
C VAL A 64 -5.50 -12.04 -14.01
N THR A 65 -5.03 -13.17 -13.49
CA THR A 65 -4.80 -13.40 -12.06
C THR A 65 -3.35 -13.79 -11.86
N VAL A 66 -2.71 -13.17 -10.87
CA VAL A 66 -1.31 -13.39 -10.49
C VAL A 66 -1.29 -13.89 -9.05
N PRO A 67 -0.74 -15.09 -8.78
CA PRO A 67 -0.57 -15.59 -7.42
C PRO A 67 0.47 -14.75 -6.65
N LEU A 68 0.30 -14.65 -5.34
CA LEU A 68 1.18 -13.94 -4.42
C LEU A 68 1.69 -14.91 -3.36
N ASP A 69 3.00 -15.16 -3.37
CA ASP A 69 3.63 -16.14 -2.45
C ASP A 69 3.62 -15.69 -0.98
N ASP A 70 3.51 -14.39 -0.74
CA ASP A 70 3.53 -13.79 0.59
C ASP A 70 2.81 -12.43 0.61
N GLN A 71 2.68 -11.83 1.79
CA GLN A 71 2.23 -10.44 1.98
C GLN A 71 3.42 -9.53 2.28
N GLY A 72 4.62 -9.88 1.80
CA GLY A 72 5.89 -9.22 2.09
C GLY A 72 6.18 -9.01 3.59
N PRO A 73 7.11 -8.11 3.92
CA PRO A 73 7.45 -7.84 5.31
C PRO A 73 6.30 -7.12 6.03
N LEU A 74 6.02 -7.53 7.27
CA LEU A 74 5.13 -6.79 8.16
C LEU A 74 5.82 -5.48 8.56
N LEU A 75 5.19 -4.36 8.20
CA LEU A 75 5.63 -3.03 8.62
C LEU A 75 4.84 -2.67 9.88
N ASP A 76 5.43 -2.87 11.05
CA ASP A 76 4.81 -2.44 12.31
C ASP A 76 4.97 -0.92 12.53
N ASP A 77 4.27 -0.39 13.53
CA ASP A 77 4.31 1.04 13.84
C ASP A 77 5.73 1.51 14.20
N ALA A 78 6.60 0.65 14.72
CA ALA A 78 7.99 1.02 15.01
C ALA A 78 8.81 1.20 13.73
N VAL A 79 8.54 0.39 12.69
CA VAL A 79 9.10 0.53 11.35
C VAL A 79 8.55 1.77 10.64
N LEU A 80 7.26 2.08 10.80
CA LEU A 80 6.64 3.27 10.21
C LEU A 80 6.98 4.58 10.95
N ALA A 81 7.18 4.54 12.28
CA ALA A 81 7.57 5.69 13.10
C ALA A 81 9.05 6.07 12.95
N ARG A 82 9.85 5.17 12.41
CA ARG A 82 11.23 5.43 11.99
C ARG A 82 11.35 5.18 10.50
N PRO A 83 10.67 5.98 9.66
CA PRO A 83 10.91 5.87 8.24
C PRO A 83 12.40 6.12 8.04
N VAL A 84 13.12 5.11 7.56
CA VAL A 84 14.49 5.31 7.09
C VAL A 84 14.38 6.37 6.01
N GLY A 85 14.79 7.59 6.35
CA GLY A 85 14.46 8.78 5.58
C GLY A 85 14.83 8.56 4.11
N LEU A 86 13.81 8.44 3.26
CA LEU A 86 13.99 8.50 1.83
C LEU A 86 14.29 9.96 1.50
N GLY A 87 15.56 10.33 1.56
CA GLY A 87 16.01 11.68 1.34
C GLY A 87 17.43 11.70 0.84
N ASP A 88 17.69 12.58 -0.13
CA ASP A 88 19.05 12.85 -0.57
C ASP A 88 19.87 13.47 0.58
N ALA A 89 21.15 13.10 0.65
CA ALA A 89 22.09 13.77 1.52
C ALA A 89 22.37 15.18 0.96
N ARG A 90 22.19 16.21 1.80
CA ARG A 90 22.65 17.56 1.47
C ARG A 90 24.17 17.59 1.41
N ALA A 91 24.72 18.62 0.77
CA ALA A 91 26.18 18.80 0.62
C ALA A 91 26.95 18.86 1.95
N ASP A 92 26.26 19.15 3.05
CA ASP A 92 26.81 19.17 4.41
C ASP A 92 26.72 17.82 5.15
N GLY A 93 26.21 16.78 4.49
CA GLY A 93 26.04 15.44 5.05
C GLY A 93 24.74 15.25 5.86
N SER A 94 23.89 16.27 5.98
CA SER A 94 22.57 16.11 6.61
C SER A 94 21.60 15.38 5.68
N ILE A 95 20.84 14.42 6.22
CA ILE A 95 19.79 13.73 5.46
C ILE A 95 18.54 14.59 5.45
N MET A 96 17.97 14.83 4.26
CA MET A 96 16.71 15.53 4.13
C MET A 96 15.57 14.60 4.56
N THR A 97 15.05 14.78 5.77
CA THR A 97 13.90 14.01 6.27
C THR A 97 12.63 14.84 6.14
N SER A 98 11.50 14.21 5.80
CA SER A 98 10.19 14.78 6.05
C SER A 98 9.88 14.68 7.54
N HIS A 99 9.32 15.75 8.12
CA HIS A 99 8.81 15.76 9.47
C HIS A 99 7.39 16.31 9.41
N VAL A 100 6.41 15.55 9.88
CA VAL A 100 5.04 16.04 10.06
C VAL A 100 4.98 16.65 11.46
N PRO A 101 4.81 17.98 11.61
CA PRO A 101 4.62 18.57 12.92
C PRO A 101 3.34 18.00 13.54
N GLY A 102 3.40 17.55 14.79
CA GLY A 102 2.19 17.24 15.55
C GLY A 102 1.36 18.51 15.74
N ASP A 103 0.04 18.39 15.64
CA ASP A 103 -0.87 19.47 16.01
C ASP A 103 -1.00 19.48 17.54
N PRO A 104 -0.56 20.54 18.23
CA PRO A 104 -0.60 20.60 19.69
C PRO A 104 -2.03 20.64 20.27
N GLU A 105 -3.06 20.85 19.44
CA GLU A 105 -4.46 20.91 19.86
C GLU A 105 -5.32 19.80 19.24
N ASP A 106 -4.72 18.74 18.66
CA ASP A 106 -5.49 17.66 18.01
C ASP A 106 -6.39 16.91 19.02
N PRO A 107 -7.73 16.99 18.89
CA PRO A 107 -8.64 16.31 19.79
C PRO A 107 -8.69 14.79 19.56
N TRP A 108 -7.99 14.27 18.53
CA TRP A 108 -7.98 12.85 18.15
C TRP A 108 -6.65 12.13 18.45
N GLU A 109 -5.83 12.62 19.39
CA GLU A 109 -4.78 11.78 19.96
C GLU A 109 -5.42 10.63 20.74
N TYR A 110 -5.40 9.43 20.16
CA TYR A 110 -5.72 8.21 20.90
C TYR A 110 -4.70 8.07 22.03
N PRO A 111 -5.11 7.99 23.31
CA PRO A 111 -4.17 7.69 24.36
C PRO A 111 -3.61 6.29 24.07
N VAL A 112 -2.31 6.22 23.82
CA VAL A 112 -1.61 4.94 23.86
C VAL A 112 -1.66 4.49 25.32
N ALA A 113 -2.53 3.54 25.63
CA ALA A 113 -2.60 2.95 26.96
C ALA A 113 -1.21 2.42 27.29
N SER A 114 -0.56 3.03 28.28
CA SER A 114 0.79 2.64 28.69
C SER A 114 0.77 1.32 29.47
N ASP A 115 -0.41 0.93 29.97
CA ASP A 115 -0.68 -0.33 30.64
C ASP A 115 -1.89 -1.03 30.00
N PRO A 116 -1.80 -2.33 29.65
CA PRO A 116 -2.90 -3.08 29.04
C PRO A 116 -4.10 -3.30 29.99
N ASP A 117 -3.97 -2.99 31.28
CA ASP A 117 -5.01 -3.16 32.29
C ASP A 117 -5.98 -1.96 32.42
N ASP A 118 -5.69 -0.81 31.80
CA ASP A 118 -6.57 0.39 31.82
C ASP A 118 -7.77 0.27 30.85
N ILE A 119 -7.85 -0.78 30.03
CA ILE A 119 -8.91 -0.97 29.03
C ILE A 119 -10.20 -1.55 29.65
N ILE A 120 -10.17 -2.02 30.90
CA ILE A 120 -11.29 -2.70 31.56
C ILE A 120 -11.74 -1.95 32.82
N ASP A 121 -12.45 -0.83 32.61
CA ASP A 121 -13.52 -0.44 33.53
C ASP A 121 -14.55 0.39 32.76
N GLU A 122 -15.68 -0.23 32.41
CA GLU A 122 -17.01 0.39 32.52
C GLU A 122 -18.08 -0.71 32.35
N SER A 123 -18.56 -1.17 33.51
CA SER A 123 -19.88 -1.73 33.91
C SER A 123 -20.87 -2.24 32.86
#